data_AF-H8H1R8-F1
#
_entry.id   AF-H8H1R8-F1
#
_cell.length_a   1.000
_cell.length_b   1.000
_cell.length_c   1.000
_cell.angle_alpha   90.00
_cell.angle_beta   90.00
_cell.angle_gamma   90.00
#
_symmetry.space_group_name_H-M   'P 1'
#
loop_
_entity.id
_entity.type
_entity.pdbx_description
1 polymer ?
#
loop_
_entity_poly.entity_id
_entity_poly.type
_entity_poly.pdbx_seq_one_letter_code
_entity_poly.pdbx_strand_id
1 'polypeptide(L)'
;MALGLGRLLAALGPSEKVTVRLDTARDVLTLTTTQPVMPSAEVRLRLYDYIKTDKDMNGPTDYVYEREKERRQQFFKWREMHRGVRPEDIPEDLIPRSDYSLYSSLVDMLKPVNTSGYATAYRELASERFAGHVQVALEALADHPDSQETSLSERAERGLKKYLKGNRVNEVSVVQIFNPMTGKGMNSPKANSIGMGQEKAPLVLEALKYTGWFIGAVAVTPKGSKDLKVLVAQPTNIEVETLQRIMIEFRQNFVGGGAIQVDILAALTLTETLLRHDEHKTFKRGRPRDLLSGFQTAYFQNLGSAKGVTNISFIALPAWVQLDGDQADEQRRAWMEVLAEHRLVIRGLDESHSEERTLLEKYREFLSGQDTHAFLDFLSDYGPHMLGRADRGKFTRWMTTEHIGRVLNHMGKNNVTSIISDPGFQSVAGAIRRATRTALYARKLGNDRTYDVHYGLAQELKRSAVTKARFMTALSDFVTEYMTENLRAADRGKRGRVAVTTEDLLQVGKLLDEHDPQMVAMLLIAYGYAKEPREDVQEFVETPEENPTALEEQE
;
A
#
# COMPACT_ATOMS: atom_id res chain seq x y z
N MET A 1 -0.92 -5.39 -19.50
CA MET A 1 -1.22 -6.21 -20.70
C MET A 1 -2.14 -7.38 -20.38
N ALA A 2 -1.75 -8.32 -19.49
CA ALA A 2 -2.57 -9.49 -19.15
C ALA A 2 -4.03 -9.15 -18.75
N LEU A 3 -4.24 -8.12 -17.93
CA LEU A 3 -5.58 -7.66 -17.54
C LEU A 3 -6.42 -7.19 -18.73
N GLY A 4 -5.81 -6.46 -19.67
CA GLY A 4 -6.51 -6.01 -20.88
C GLY A 4 -6.82 -7.16 -21.82
N LEU A 5 -5.93 -8.15 -21.93
CA LEU A 5 -6.20 -9.38 -22.67
C LEU A 5 -7.33 -10.18 -22.04
N GLY A 6 -7.35 -10.29 -20.71
CA GLY A 6 -8.43 -10.94 -19.98
C GLY A 6 -9.79 -10.26 -20.23
N ARG A 7 -9.84 -8.93 -20.24
CA ARG A 7 -11.05 -8.17 -20.58
C ARG A 7 -11.48 -8.34 -22.03
N LEU A 8 -10.52 -8.37 -22.96
CA LEU A 8 -10.79 -8.66 -24.35
C LEU A 8 -11.39 -10.05 -24.53
N LEU A 9 -10.81 -11.08 -23.89
CA LEU A 9 -11.34 -12.44 -23.91
C LEU A 9 -12.76 -12.53 -23.33
N ALA A 10 -13.01 -11.84 -22.21
CA ALA A 10 -14.34 -11.76 -21.59
C ALA A 10 -15.36 -11.09 -22.52
N ALA A 11 -14.93 -10.09 -23.28
CA ALA A 11 -15.81 -9.38 -24.23
C ALA A 11 -16.06 -10.14 -25.53
N LEU A 12 -15.17 -11.08 -25.91
CA LEU A 12 -15.30 -11.91 -27.11
C LEU A 12 -16.01 -13.25 -26.84
N GLY A 13 -15.92 -13.77 -25.61
CA GLY A 13 -16.54 -15.03 -25.22
C GLY A 13 -18.03 -14.87 -24.83
N PRO A 14 -18.83 -15.94 -24.87
CA PRO A 14 -20.20 -15.93 -24.38
C PRO A 14 -20.22 -15.78 -22.85
N SER A 15 -20.34 -14.55 -22.31
CA SER A 15 -20.63 -14.27 -20.88
C SER A 15 -19.81 -15.05 -19.84
N GLU A 16 -18.55 -15.40 -20.13
CA GLU A 16 -17.79 -16.38 -19.35
C GLU A 16 -16.65 -15.79 -18.51
N LYS A 17 -16.38 -16.46 -17.38
CA LYS A 17 -15.41 -16.03 -16.36
C LYS A 17 -13.98 -16.26 -16.85
N VAL A 18 -13.24 -15.17 -17.09
CA VAL A 18 -11.81 -15.23 -17.40
C VAL A 18 -11.00 -15.13 -16.12
N THR A 19 -10.21 -16.15 -15.82
CA THR A 19 -9.34 -16.18 -14.63
C THR A 19 -7.91 -15.85 -15.02
N VAL A 20 -7.26 -14.97 -14.27
CA VAL A 20 -5.83 -14.69 -14.37
C VAL A 20 -5.09 -15.36 -13.22
N ARG A 21 -4.01 -16.08 -13.55
CA ARG A 21 -3.16 -16.80 -12.60
C ARG A 21 -1.69 -16.44 -12.78
N LEU A 22 -0.97 -16.22 -11.69
CA LEU A 22 0.48 -16.07 -11.68
C LEU A 22 1.13 -17.44 -11.48
N ASP A 23 1.89 -17.86 -12.48
CA ASP A 23 2.83 -18.96 -12.35
C ASP A 23 4.17 -18.39 -11.87
N THR A 24 4.41 -18.50 -10.57
CA THR A 24 5.62 -17.95 -9.93
C THR A 24 6.89 -18.68 -10.32
N ALA A 25 6.82 -19.94 -10.79
CA ALA A 25 7.99 -20.70 -11.22
C ALA A 25 8.51 -20.22 -12.57
N ARG A 26 7.59 -19.82 -13.46
CA ARG A 26 7.91 -19.28 -14.79
C ARG A 26 7.92 -17.76 -14.86
N ASP A 27 7.49 -17.08 -13.79
CA ASP A 27 7.24 -15.63 -13.75
C ASP A 27 6.32 -15.15 -14.89
N VAL A 28 5.25 -15.91 -15.14
CA VAL A 28 4.28 -15.62 -16.21
C VAL A 28 2.85 -15.56 -15.69
N LEU A 29 2.04 -14.69 -16.29
CA LEU A 29 0.61 -14.64 -16.08
C LEU A 29 -0.09 -15.53 -17.13
N THR A 30 -0.84 -16.52 -16.66
CA THR A 30 -1.69 -17.37 -17.49
C THR A 30 -3.13 -16.89 -17.42
N LEU A 31 -3.81 -16.86 -18.55
CA LEU A 31 -5.25 -16.62 -18.63
C LEU A 31 -5.95 -17.94 -18.96
N THR A 32 -6.98 -18.28 -18.20
CA THR A 32 -7.79 -19.47 -18.45
C THR A 32 -9.23 -19.04 -18.74
N THR A 33 -9.77 -19.56 -19.83
CA THR A 33 -11.17 -19.45 -20.21
C THR A 33 -11.81 -20.83 -20.09
N THR A 34 -13.11 -20.88 -19.78
CA THR A 34 -13.86 -22.14 -19.65
C THR A 34 -14.15 -22.78 -21.00
N GLN A 35 -14.25 -21.98 -22.07
CA GLN A 35 -14.38 -22.44 -23.46
C GLN A 35 -13.35 -21.76 -24.38
N PRO A 36 -13.06 -22.35 -25.56
CA PRO A 36 -12.25 -21.71 -26.58
C PRO A 36 -12.89 -20.39 -27.04
N VAL A 37 -12.12 -19.29 -27.06
CA VAL A 37 -12.58 -17.99 -27.56
C VAL A 37 -12.31 -17.90 -29.06
N MET A 38 -13.37 -17.82 -29.86
CA MET A 38 -13.29 -17.58 -31.30
C MET A 38 -13.71 -16.14 -31.59
N PRO A 39 -12.80 -15.25 -32.03
CA PRO A 39 -13.16 -13.88 -32.38
C PRO A 39 -14.13 -13.89 -33.58
N SER A 40 -15.35 -13.38 -33.39
CA SER A 40 -16.28 -13.13 -34.49
C SER A 40 -15.98 -11.77 -35.14
N ALA A 41 -16.04 -11.71 -36.48
CA ALA A 41 -15.78 -10.49 -37.25
C ALA A 41 -16.81 -9.37 -37.00
N GLU A 42 -17.96 -9.67 -36.39
CA GLU A 42 -19.06 -8.72 -36.20
C GLU A 42 -18.99 -7.92 -34.88
N VAL A 43 -18.05 -8.21 -33.99
CA VAL A 43 -18.02 -7.59 -32.65
C VAL A 43 -17.24 -6.27 -32.67
N ARG A 44 -17.96 -5.14 -32.63
CA ARG A 44 -17.35 -3.83 -32.32
C ARG A 44 -17.13 -3.71 -30.82
N LEU A 45 -15.86 -3.70 -30.42
CA LEU A 45 -15.49 -3.69 -29.01
C LEU A 45 -15.20 -2.27 -28.50
N ARG A 46 -15.82 -1.92 -27.37
CA ARG A 46 -15.41 -0.79 -26.54
C ARG A 46 -14.79 -1.32 -25.25
N LEU A 47 -13.46 -1.32 -25.20
CA LEU A 47 -12.72 -1.88 -24.07
C LEU A 47 -12.35 -0.85 -23.00
N TYR A 48 -12.30 0.44 -23.37
CA TYR A 48 -12.03 1.56 -22.48
C TYR A 48 -12.64 2.86 -23.05
N ASP A 49 -12.81 3.88 -22.21
CA ASP A 49 -13.42 5.16 -22.60
C ASP A 49 -12.47 6.06 -23.41
N TYR A 50 -12.97 6.74 -24.44
CA TYR A 50 -12.19 7.80 -25.09
C TYR A 50 -12.09 9.06 -24.23
N ILE A 51 -10.89 9.65 -24.13
CA ILE A 51 -10.65 10.91 -23.39
C ILE A 51 -10.76 12.09 -24.35
N LYS A 52 -11.87 12.82 -24.29
CA LYS A 52 -12.05 14.07 -25.01
C LYS A 52 -11.42 15.23 -24.25
N THR A 53 -10.59 16.00 -24.94
CA THR A 53 -9.97 17.23 -24.44
C THR A 53 -10.33 18.40 -25.35
N ASP A 54 -10.09 19.64 -24.94
CA ASP A 54 -10.38 20.83 -25.77
C ASP A 54 -9.64 20.84 -27.11
N LYS A 55 -8.49 20.18 -27.16
CA LYS A 55 -7.69 20.00 -28.39
C LYS A 55 -8.33 19.00 -29.37
N ASP A 56 -9.42 18.35 -28.98
CA ASP A 56 -10.12 17.30 -29.73
C ASP A 56 -11.62 17.54 -29.84
N MET A 57 -12.01 18.61 -30.53
CA MET A 57 -13.41 19.05 -30.64
C MET A 57 -14.35 17.98 -31.21
N ASN A 58 -13.84 17.11 -32.10
CA ASN A 58 -14.62 16.07 -32.81
C ASN A 58 -14.48 14.66 -32.20
N GLY A 59 -13.79 14.51 -31.08
CA GLY A 59 -13.62 13.21 -30.42
C GLY A 59 -14.93 12.68 -29.80
N PRO A 60 -15.06 11.34 -29.62
CA PRO A 60 -16.15 10.72 -28.87
C PRO A 60 -16.28 11.31 -27.45
N THR A 61 -17.50 11.38 -26.92
CA THR A 61 -17.81 12.01 -25.63
C THR A 61 -17.90 11.00 -24.48
N ASP A 62 -17.20 9.87 -24.56
CA ASP A 62 -17.23 8.85 -23.49
C ASP A 62 -16.74 9.44 -22.15
N TYR A 63 -15.66 10.23 -22.19
CA TYR A 63 -15.14 10.99 -21.05
C TYR A 63 -14.71 12.40 -21.47
N VAL A 64 -15.34 13.44 -20.91
CA VAL A 64 -15.00 14.85 -21.20
C VAL A 64 -14.10 15.40 -20.09
N TYR A 65 -12.80 15.53 -20.38
CA TYR A 65 -11.78 15.81 -19.36
C TYR A 65 -11.99 17.14 -18.62
N GLU A 66 -12.20 18.24 -19.36
CA GLU A 66 -12.32 19.56 -18.71
C GLU A 66 -13.57 19.64 -17.81
N ARG A 67 -14.69 19.02 -18.19
CA ARG A 67 -15.90 18.94 -17.34
C ARG A 67 -15.61 18.24 -16.02
N GLU A 68 -14.94 17.08 -16.06
CA GLU A 68 -14.61 16.33 -14.85
C GLU A 68 -13.53 17.02 -14.00
N LYS A 69 -12.60 17.72 -14.64
CA LYS A 69 -11.59 18.55 -13.96
C LYS A 69 -12.24 19.72 -13.23
N GLU A 70 -13.17 20.44 -13.86
CA GLU A 70 -13.94 21.51 -13.23
C GLU A 70 -14.77 20.98 -12.05
N ARG A 71 -15.48 19.86 -12.24
CA ARG A 71 -16.24 19.19 -11.16
C ARG A 71 -15.33 18.87 -9.97
N ARG A 72 -14.14 18.33 -10.22
CA ARG A 72 -13.16 18.04 -9.16
C ARG A 72 -12.67 19.31 -8.45
N GLN A 73 -12.40 20.38 -9.18
CA GLN A 73 -12.00 21.66 -8.58
C GLN A 73 -13.13 22.25 -7.71
N GLN A 74 -14.38 22.18 -8.18
CA GLN A 74 -15.55 22.62 -7.42
C GLN A 74 -15.73 21.80 -6.14
N PHE A 75 -15.54 20.49 -6.20
CA PHE A 75 -15.56 19.61 -5.02
C PHE A 75 -14.54 20.02 -3.95
N PHE A 76 -13.29 20.24 -4.32
CA PHE A 76 -12.25 20.61 -3.35
C PHE A 76 -12.49 22.01 -2.78
N LYS A 77 -12.90 22.98 -3.60
CA LYS A 77 -13.32 24.31 -3.12
C LYS A 77 -14.51 24.20 -2.15
N TRP A 78 -15.50 23.37 -2.47
CA TRP A 78 -16.64 23.14 -1.60
C TRP A 78 -16.22 22.54 -0.26
N ARG A 79 -15.34 21.52 -0.27
CA ARG A 79 -14.80 20.89 0.95
C ARG A 79 -14.00 21.85 1.82
N GLU A 80 -13.29 22.78 1.20
CA GLU A 80 -12.54 23.81 1.91
C GLU A 80 -13.46 24.81 2.62
N MET A 81 -14.58 25.18 1.98
CA MET A 81 -15.60 26.05 2.57
C MET A 81 -16.46 25.35 3.63
N HIS A 82 -16.62 24.02 3.54
CA HIS A 82 -17.49 23.21 4.38
C HIS A 82 -16.72 22.19 5.22
N ARG A 83 -15.69 22.67 5.94
CA ARG A 83 -14.88 21.81 6.83
C ARG A 83 -15.77 21.18 7.92
N GLY A 84 -15.61 19.89 8.14
CA GLY A 84 -16.36 19.15 9.17
C GLY A 84 -17.73 18.63 8.73
N VAL A 85 -18.18 18.92 7.50
CA VAL A 85 -19.40 18.32 6.94
C VAL A 85 -19.17 16.83 6.65
N ARG A 86 -20.18 16.00 6.95
CA ARG A 86 -20.10 14.56 6.75
C ARG A 86 -20.12 14.24 5.25
N PRO A 87 -19.46 13.15 4.81
CA PRO A 87 -19.43 12.78 3.39
C PRO A 87 -20.81 12.58 2.75
N GLU A 88 -21.80 12.18 3.54
CA GLU A 88 -23.19 11.95 3.11
C GLU A 88 -23.93 13.25 2.75
N ASP A 89 -23.48 14.39 3.28
CA ASP A 89 -24.12 15.69 3.09
C ASP A 89 -23.48 16.44 1.88
N ILE A 90 -22.57 15.80 1.13
CA ILE A 90 -21.94 16.37 -0.07
C ILE A 90 -22.92 16.26 -1.25
N PRO A 91 -23.19 17.34 -1.99
CA PRO A 91 -24.01 17.28 -3.19
C PRO A 91 -23.49 16.24 -4.21
N GLU A 92 -24.36 15.32 -4.64
CA GLU A 92 -23.98 14.20 -5.51
C GLU A 92 -23.36 14.67 -6.84
N ASP A 93 -23.85 15.79 -7.37
CA ASP A 93 -23.35 16.43 -8.59
C ASP A 93 -21.92 16.99 -8.44
N LEU A 94 -21.46 17.22 -7.21
CA LEU A 94 -20.08 17.63 -6.93
C LEU A 94 -19.13 16.45 -6.71
N ILE A 95 -19.61 15.26 -6.35
CA ILE A 95 -18.74 14.11 -6.03
C ILE A 95 -17.92 13.71 -7.29
N PRO A 96 -16.59 13.85 -7.28
CA PRO A 96 -15.76 13.51 -8.43
C PRO A 96 -15.76 11.99 -8.66
N ARG A 97 -15.57 11.58 -9.92
CA ARG A 97 -15.38 10.16 -10.21
C ARG A 97 -14.15 9.61 -9.47
N SER A 98 -14.27 8.42 -8.90
CA SER A 98 -13.19 7.74 -8.16
C SER A 98 -12.01 7.31 -9.05
N ASP A 99 -12.22 7.24 -10.36
CA ASP A 99 -11.22 6.91 -11.37
C ASP A 99 -10.64 8.15 -12.08
N TYR A 100 -11.02 9.37 -11.69
CA TYR A 100 -10.53 10.61 -12.31
C TYR A 100 -9.00 10.63 -12.46
N SER A 101 -8.27 10.18 -11.44
CA SER A 101 -6.80 10.22 -11.45
C SER A 101 -6.18 9.33 -12.53
N LEU A 102 -6.87 8.27 -12.96
CA LEU A 102 -6.45 7.44 -14.08
C LEU A 102 -6.48 8.24 -15.38
N TYR A 103 -7.54 9.02 -15.60
CA TYR A 103 -7.69 9.85 -16.79
C TYR A 103 -6.73 11.04 -16.77
N SER A 104 -6.63 11.76 -15.66
CA SER A 104 -5.74 12.92 -15.56
C SER A 104 -4.27 12.53 -15.75
N SER A 105 -3.86 11.38 -15.21
CA SER A 105 -2.49 10.89 -15.38
C SER A 105 -2.18 10.51 -16.84
N LEU A 106 -3.16 10.04 -17.60
CA LEU A 106 -2.99 9.81 -19.04
C LEU A 106 -2.93 11.13 -19.81
N VAL A 107 -3.74 12.12 -19.46
CA VAL A 107 -3.66 13.46 -20.08
C VAL A 107 -2.28 14.09 -19.83
N ASP A 108 -1.74 13.94 -18.62
CA ASP A 108 -0.41 14.45 -18.26
C ASP A 108 0.73 13.73 -19.00
N MET A 109 0.61 12.41 -19.22
CA MET A 109 1.70 11.57 -19.71
C MET A 109 1.65 11.29 -21.21
N LEU A 110 0.51 11.51 -21.86
CA LEU A 110 0.36 11.33 -23.30
C LEU A 110 0.75 12.61 -24.07
N LYS A 111 1.19 12.43 -25.31
CA LYS A 111 1.08 13.48 -26.34
C LYS A 111 -0.38 13.96 -26.44
N PRO A 112 -0.67 15.13 -27.05
CA PRO A 112 -2.05 15.58 -27.25
C PRO A 112 -2.94 14.42 -27.69
N VAL A 113 -3.97 14.12 -26.87
CA VAL A 113 -4.65 12.81 -26.87
C VAL A 113 -5.12 12.41 -28.28
N ASN A 114 -5.69 13.34 -29.03
CA ASN A 114 -6.15 13.18 -30.41
C ASN A 114 -5.09 12.62 -31.39
N THR A 115 -3.81 12.95 -31.16
CA THR A 115 -2.67 12.53 -31.99
C THR A 115 -1.86 11.38 -31.38
N SER A 116 -2.28 10.87 -30.22
CA SER A 116 -1.55 9.83 -29.49
C SER A 116 -1.85 8.42 -29.99
N GLY A 117 -1.03 7.46 -29.56
CA GLY A 117 -1.31 6.02 -29.76
C GLY A 117 -2.62 5.57 -29.12
N TYR A 118 -3.06 6.24 -28.04
CA TYR A 118 -4.33 6.00 -27.36
C TYR A 118 -5.54 6.20 -28.26
N ALA A 119 -5.61 7.35 -28.94
CA ALA A 119 -6.71 7.66 -29.83
C ALA A 119 -6.70 6.78 -31.08
N THR A 120 -5.51 6.43 -31.58
CA THR A 120 -5.36 5.51 -32.71
C THR A 120 -5.82 4.11 -32.33
N ALA A 121 -5.44 3.61 -31.14
CA ALA A 121 -5.88 2.33 -30.63
C ALA A 121 -7.41 2.29 -30.46
N TYR A 122 -8.01 3.35 -29.92
CA TYR A 122 -9.46 3.42 -29.73
C TYR A 122 -10.21 3.33 -31.07
N ARG A 123 -9.75 4.05 -32.10
CA ARG A 123 -10.33 3.96 -33.45
C ARG A 123 -10.14 2.58 -34.06
N GLU A 124 -8.98 1.97 -33.85
CA GLU A 124 -8.69 0.64 -34.36
C GLU A 124 -9.56 -0.43 -33.68
N LEU A 125 -9.81 -0.34 -32.37
CA LEU A 125 -10.74 -1.24 -31.64
C LEU A 125 -12.15 -1.28 -32.27
N ALA A 126 -12.58 -0.16 -32.86
CA ALA A 126 -13.88 -0.03 -33.51
C ALA A 126 -13.87 -0.46 -34.99
N SER A 127 -12.72 -0.86 -35.54
CA SER A 127 -12.55 -1.21 -36.96
C SER A 127 -12.86 -2.70 -37.21
N GLU A 128 -13.31 -3.01 -38.44
CA GLU A 128 -13.51 -4.40 -38.89
C GLU A 128 -12.20 -5.20 -38.98
N ARG A 129 -11.05 -4.52 -39.04
CA ARG A 129 -9.72 -5.15 -39.10
C ARG A 129 -9.24 -5.62 -37.72
N PHE A 130 -9.86 -5.11 -36.65
CA PHE A 130 -9.43 -5.41 -35.29
C PHE A 130 -9.49 -6.89 -34.95
N ALA A 131 -10.57 -7.58 -35.36
CA ALA A 131 -10.74 -9.01 -35.11
C ALA A 131 -9.55 -9.83 -35.64
N GLY A 132 -9.04 -9.51 -36.84
CA GLY A 132 -7.86 -10.16 -37.41
C GLY A 132 -6.57 -9.84 -36.64
N HIS A 133 -6.40 -8.62 -36.15
CA HIS A 133 -5.25 -8.26 -35.30
C HIS A 133 -5.27 -8.99 -33.96
N VAL A 134 -6.46 -9.14 -33.36
CA VAL A 134 -6.66 -9.89 -32.12
C VAL A 134 -6.39 -11.37 -32.33
N GLN A 135 -6.91 -11.97 -33.39
CA GLN A 135 -6.67 -13.39 -33.69
C GLN A 135 -5.17 -13.70 -33.74
N VAL A 136 -4.39 -12.90 -34.47
CA VAL A 136 -2.93 -13.06 -34.55
C VAL A 136 -2.25 -12.84 -33.20
N ALA A 137 -2.71 -11.86 -32.41
CA ALA A 137 -2.18 -11.65 -31.07
C ALA A 137 -2.47 -12.86 -30.15
N LEU A 138 -3.66 -13.45 -30.24
CA LEU A 138 -4.04 -14.64 -29.47
C LEU A 138 -3.22 -15.87 -29.90
N GLU A 139 -3.09 -16.13 -31.20
CA GLU A 139 -2.27 -17.23 -31.73
C GLU A 139 -0.82 -17.13 -31.29
N ALA A 140 -0.29 -15.91 -31.23
CA ALA A 140 1.10 -15.67 -30.84
C ALA A 140 1.34 -15.67 -29.32
N LEU A 141 0.29 -15.40 -28.53
CA LEU A 141 0.32 -15.44 -27.05
C LEU A 141 -0.12 -16.80 -26.47
N ALA A 142 -0.69 -17.68 -27.30
CA ALA A 142 -1.05 -19.03 -26.89
C ALA A 142 0.20 -19.84 -26.50
N ASP A 143 0.07 -20.66 -25.46
CA ASP A 143 1.15 -21.56 -25.01
C ASP A 143 1.37 -22.64 -26.09
N HIS A 144 2.61 -22.76 -26.58
CA HIS A 144 2.98 -23.76 -27.59
C HIS A 144 4.05 -24.67 -26.99
N PRO A 145 3.82 -26.00 -26.93
CA PRO A 145 4.72 -26.93 -26.24
C PRO A 145 6.17 -26.95 -26.76
N ASP A 146 6.42 -26.45 -27.98
CA ASP A 146 7.74 -26.46 -28.62
C ASP A 146 8.56 -25.16 -28.46
N SER A 147 8.12 -24.19 -27.67
CA SER A 147 8.82 -22.90 -27.58
C SER A 147 9.95 -22.88 -26.55
N GLN A 148 11.15 -23.26 -26.99
CA GLN A 148 12.39 -22.98 -26.25
C GLN A 148 12.78 -21.50 -26.41
N GLU A 149 13.03 -20.82 -25.28
CA GLU A 149 13.94 -19.67 -25.14
C GLU A 149 13.57 -18.26 -25.64
N THR A 150 12.31 -17.91 -25.92
CA THR A 150 11.95 -16.48 -26.13
C THR A 150 10.77 -16.03 -25.28
N SER A 151 10.82 -14.83 -24.68
CA SER A 151 9.70 -14.26 -23.93
C SER A 151 8.43 -14.24 -24.79
N LEU A 152 7.27 -14.58 -24.22
CA LEU A 152 5.98 -14.63 -24.94
C LEU A 152 5.67 -13.29 -25.63
N SER A 153 6.07 -12.17 -25.01
CA SER A 153 5.98 -10.83 -25.59
C SER A 153 6.81 -10.67 -26.87
N GLU A 154 8.06 -11.14 -26.90
CA GLU A 154 8.91 -11.06 -28.10
C GLU A 154 8.42 -11.98 -29.22
N ARG A 155 7.84 -13.13 -28.88
CA ARG A 155 7.18 -14.01 -29.86
C ARG A 155 5.94 -13.33 -30.44
N ALA A 156 5.09 -12.76 -29.59
CA ALA A 156 3.91 -12.00 -30.00
C ALA A 156 4.27 -10.83 -30.89
N GLU A 157 5.28 -10.04 -30.51
CA GLU A 157 5.77 -8.93 -31.32
C GLU A 157 6.33 -9.38 -32.66
N ARG A 158 7.14 -10.44 -32.72
CA ARG A 158 7.66 -10.97 -33.99
C ARG A 158 6.55 -11.48 -34.90
N GLY A 159 5.58 -12.22 -34.35
CA GLY A 159 4.42 -12.73 -35.08
C GLY A 159 3.58 -11.60 -35.65
N LEU A 160 3.23 -10.62 -34.81
CA LEU A 160 2.50 -9.42 -35.21
C LEU A 160 3.28 -8.59 -36.24
N LYS A 161 4.58 -8.35 -36.05
CA LYS A 161 5.42 -7.62 -37.03
C LYS A 161 5.48 -8.34 -38.38
N LYS A 162 5.51 -9.68 -38.39
CA LYS A 162 5.46 -10.48 -39.63
C LYS A 162 4.11 -10.36 -40.33
N TYR A 163 3.01 -10.49 -39.58
CA TYR A 163 1.66 -10.40 -40.12
C TYR A 163 1.31 -8.99 -40.62
N LEU A 164 1.77 -7.97 -39.90
CA LEU A 164 1.52 -6.55 -40.19
C LEU A 164 2.56 -5.94 -41.14
N LYS A 165 3.47 -6.75 -41.68
CA LYS A 165 4.58 -6.28 -42.54
C LYS A 165 4.03 -5.55 -43.76
N GLY A 166 4.40 -4.28 -43.92
CA GLY A 166 3.92 -3.39 -44.99
C GLY A 166 2.78 -2.45 -44.55
N ASN A 167 2.16 -2.68 -43.40
CA ASN A 167 1.11 -1.85 -42.84
C ASN A 167 1.68 -0.86 -41.80
N ARG A 168 2.27 0.25 -42.29
CA ARG A 168 2.91 1.29 -41.44
C ARG A 168 1.96 1.95 -40.42
N VAL A 169 0.66 1.68 -40.48
CA VAL A 169 -0.41 2.26 -39.64
C VAL A 169 -0.50 1.59 -38.26
N ASN A 170 0.13 0.44 -38.04
CA ASN A 170 -0.12 -0.40 -36.86
C ASN A 170 0.99 -0.40 -35.79
N GLU A 171 1.95 0.53 -35.86
CA GLU A 171 2.94 0.75 -34.79
C GLU A 171 2.76 2.13 -34.18
N VAL A 172 2.79 2.19 -32.85
CA VAL A 172 2.72 3.45 -32.10
C VAL A 172 3.90 3.58 -31.16
N SER A 173 4.24 4.84 -30.85
CA SER A 173 5.22 5.12 -29.80
C SER A 173 4.72 4.57 -28.47
N VAL A 174 5.59 3.81 -27.82
CA VAL A 174 5.39 3.27 -26.49
C VAL A 174 5.18 4.43 -25.50
N VAL A 175 4.16 4.31 -24.66
CA VAL A 175 3.90 5.31 -23.61
C VAL A 175 4.61 4.89 -22.32
N GLN A 176 5.41 5.79 -21.77
CA GLN A 176 6.28 5.53 -20.62
C GLN A 176 5.50 5.10 -19.36
N ILE A 177 4.26 5.59 -19.18
CA ILE A 177 3.43 5.21 -18.02
C ILE A 177 3.11 3.70 -17.99
N PHE A 178 3.01 3.06 -19.16
CA PHE A 178 2.76 1.61 -19.28
C PHE A 178 4.04 0.80 -19.45
N ASN A 179 5.16 1.47 -19.69
CA ASN A 179 6.45 0.88 -20.02
C ASN A 179 7.55 1.64 -19.27
N PRO A 180 7.54 1.64 -17.93
CA PRO A 180 8.42 2.51 -17.16
C PRO A 180 9.92 2.16 -17.36
N MET A 181 10.24 0.92 -17.74
CA MET A 181 11.59 0.46 -18.07
C MET A 181 12.18 1.12 -19.32
N THR A 182 11.35 1.67 -20.21
CA THR A 182 11.80 2.37 -21.43
C THR A 182 12.11 3.85 -21.16
N GLY A 183 12.01 4.29 -19.90
CA GLY A 183 12.38 5.62 -19.44
C GLY A 183 13.86 5.89 -19.66
N LYS A 184 14.17 7.01 -20.31
CA LYS A 184 15.57 7.45 -20.53
C LYS A 184 16.25 7.67 -19.17
N GLY A 185 17.42 7.06 -18.98
CA GLY A 185 18.27 7.26 -17.80
C GLY A 185 18.33 6.11 -16.80
N MET A 186 17.44 5.12 -16.85
CA MET A 186 17.53 3.94 -15.98
C MET A 186 18.59 2.91 -16.42
N ASN A 187 18.90 2.83 -17.72
CA ASN A 187 19.79 1.81 -18.30
C ASN A 187 21.03 2.38 -19.02
N SER A 188 21.53 3.55 -18.62
CA SER A 188 22.72 4.15 -19.26
C SER A 188 23.67 4.76 -18.22
N PRO A 189 24.91 4.24 -18.05
CA PRO A 189 25.89 4.76 -17.08
C PRO A 189 26.35 6.20 -17.33
N LYS A 190 26.00 6.77 -18.49
CA LYS A 190 26.13 8.19 -18.84
C LYS A 190 25.30 8.46 -20.10
N ALA A 191 24.81 9.69 -20.26
CA ALA A 191 24.07 10.18 -21.42
C ALA A 191 24.96 10.28 -22.68
N ASN A 192 25.45 9.15 -23.19
CA ASN A 192 26.32 9.09 -24.37
C ASN A 192 25.56 8.53 -25.57
N SER A 193 24.59 9.31 -26.04
CA SER A 193 24.21 9.51 -27.45
C SER A 193 22.82 10.15 -27.50
N ILE A 194 22.75 11.35 -28.07
CA ILE A 194 21.53 12.16 -28.22
C ILE A 194 20.66 11.65 -29.40
N GLY A 195 20.98 10.49 -29.97
CA GLY A 195 20.19 9.84 -30.99
C GLY A 195 19.55 8.57 -30.47
N MET A 196 18.22 8.48 -30.49
CA MET A 196 17.46 7.35 -31.06
C MET A 196 15.98 7.48 -30.71
N GLY A 197 15.12 7.16 -31.69
CA GLY A 197 13.69 7.43 -31.69
C GLY A 197 12.91 6.77 -30.55
N GLN A 198 11.70 7.25 -30.31
CA GLN A 198 10.74 6.62 -29.41
C GLN A 198 10.58 5.15 -29.81
N GLU A 199 10.73 4.24 -28.83
CA GLU A 199 10.47 2.82 -29.04
C GLU A 199 9.05 2.63 -29.57
N LYS A 200 8.89 1.73 -30.54
CA LYS A 200 7.61 1.45 -31.19
C LYS A 200 7.16 0.05 -30.81
N ALA A 201 5.87 -0.07 -30.51
CA ALA A 201 5.22 -1.34 -30.25
C ALA A 201 4.01 -1.53 -31.20
N PRO A 202 3.63 -2.79 -31.49
CA PRO A 202 2.37 -3.08 -32.16
C PRO A 202 1.18 -2.43 -31.44
N LEU A 203 0.32 -1.74 -32.19
CA LEU A 203 -0.83 -1.00 -31.67
C LEU A 203 -1.75 -1.86 -30.80
N VAL A 204 -1.98 -3.12 -31.20
CA VAL A 204 -2.81 -4.06 -30.45
C VAL A 204 -2.26 -4.32 -29.04
N LEU A 205 -0.94 -4.42 -28.87
CA LEU A 205 -0.33 -4.66 -27.55
C LEU A 205 -0.46 -3.43 -26.64
N GLU A 206 -0.30 -2.23 -27.19
CA GLU A 206 -0.53 -0.99 -26.45
C GLU A 206 -2.02 -0.82 -26.09
N ALA A 207 -2.95 -1.17 -26.99
CA ALA A 207 -4.39 -1.15 -26.72
C ALA A 207 -4.78 -2.06 -25.52
N LEU A 208 -4.14 -3.22 -25.40
CA LEU A 208 -4.31 -4.09 -24.22
C LEU A 208 -3.74 -3.47 -22.94
N LYS A 209 -2.70 -2.65 -23.01
CA LYS A 209 -2.19 -1.90 -21.84
C LYS A 209 -3.16 -0.79 -21.44
N TYR A 210 -3.70 -0.04 -22.40
CA TYR A 210 -4.75 0.97 -22.16
C TYR A 210 -5.99 0.35 -21.53
N THR A 211 -6.42 -0.82 -22.02
CA THR A 211 -7.53 -1.56 -21.42
C THR A 211 -7.22 -2.01 -19.99
N GLY A 212 -6.04 -2.60 -19.78
CA GLY A 212 -5.61 -3.08 -18.45
C GLY A 212 -5.46 -1.96 -17.40
N TRP A 213 -5.15 -0.73 -17.83
CA TRP A 213 -5.06 0.45 -16.98
C TRP A 213 -6.33 0.69 -16.17
N PHE A 214 -7.49 0.72 -16.84
CA PHE A 214 -8.77 1.00 -16.19
C PHE A 214 -9.27 -0.16 -15.31
N ILE A 215 -8.65 -1.33 -15.41
CA ILE A 215 -8.94 -2.49 -14.57
C ILE A 215 -8.12 -2.41 -13.28
N GLY A 216 -6.79 -2.52 -13.41
CA GLY A 216 -5.90 -2.80 -12.28
C GLY A 216 -5.07 -1.63 -11.77
N ALA A 217 -5.11 -0.46 -12.43
CA ALA A 217 -4.24 0.65 -12.06
C ALA A 217 -4.87 1.60 -11.04
N VAL A 218 -3.97 2.33 -10.37
CA VAL A 218 -4.21 3.43 -9.47
C VAL A 218 -3.12 4.46 -9.75
N ALA A 219 -3.51 5.71 -9.91
CA ALA A 219 -2.57 6.80 -10.13
C ALA A 219 -2.79 7.87 -9.05
N VAL A 220 -1.69 8.33 -8.47
CA VAL A 220 -1.69 9.21 -7.30
C VAL A 220 -0.61 10.26 -7.47
N THR A 221 -0.95 11.51 -7.15
CA THR A 221 0.02 12.57 -6.91
C THR A 221 0.38 12.54 -5.42
N PRO A 222 1.62 12.21 -5.03
CA PRO A 222 2.02 12.23 -3.63
C PRO A 222 1.84 13.62 -3.01
N LYS A 223 1.44 13.68 -1.74
CA LYS A 223 1.22 14.92 -1.01
C LYS A 223 2.50 15.76 -1.00
N GLY A 224 2.37 17.06 -1.26
CA GLY A 224 3.51 18.00 -1.28
C GLY A 224 4.43 17.84 -2.49
N SER A 225 3.98 17.15 -3.54
CA SER A 225 4.75 16.97 -4.78
C SER A 225 3.87 17.09 -6.02
N LYS A 226 4.50 17.41 -7.16
CA LYS A 226 3.89 17.35 -8.51
C LYS A 226 4.23 16.04 -9.24
N ASP A 227 4.91 15.13 -8.54
CA ASP A 227 5.29 13.81 -9.03
C ASP A 227 4.07 12.93 -9.26
N LEU A 228 4.24 11.84 -10.01
CA LEU A 228 3.21 10.86 -10.26
C LEU A 228 3.67 9.50 -9.75
N LYS A 229 2.84 8.85 -8.94
CA LYS A 229 3.02 7.47 -8.53
C LYS A 229 1.92 6.60 -9.10
N VAL A 230 2.31 5.54 -9.78
CA VAL A 230 1.42 4.56 -10.40
C VAL A 230 1.57 3.24 -9.66
N LEU A 231 0.44 2.62 -9.34
CA LEU A 231 0.36 1.29 -8.76
C LEU A 231 -0.52 0.43 -9.66
N VAL A 232 -0.08 -0.77 -9.99
CA VAL A 232 -0.84 -1.75 -10.79
C VAL A 232 -0.96 -3.04 -10.01
N ALA A 233 -2.20 -3.45 -9.72
CA ALA A 233 -2.47 -4.67 -8.96
C ALA A 233 -1.91 -5.89 -9.69
N GLN A 234 -1.20 -6.75 -8.95
CA GLN A 234 -0.63 -7.98 -9.47
C GLN A 234 -1.51 -9.18 -9.11
N PRO A 235 -2.32 -9.70 -10.06
CA PRO A 235 -3.14 -10.86 -9.82
C PRO A 235 -2.31 -12.12 -9.56
N THR A 236 -2.76 -12.95 -8.63
CA THR A 236 -2.19 -14.28 -8.35
C THR A 236 -3.14 -15.39 -8.77
N ASN A 237 -4.41 -15.29 -8.41
CA ASN A 237 -5.45 -16.22 -8.85
C ASN A 237 -6.83 -15.56 -8.66
N ILE A 238 -7.31 -14.84 -9.66
CA ILE A 238 -8.56 -14.10 -9.56
C ILE A 238 -9.27 -13.97 -10.92
N GLU A 239 -10.59 -13.92 -10.90
CA GLU A 239 -11.38 -13.56 -12.07
C GLU A 239 -11.17 -12.08 -12.43
N VAL A 240 -11.01 -11.77 -13.72
CA VAL A 240 -10.73 -10.41 -14.20
C VAL A 240 -11.86 -9.44 -13.84
N GLU A 241 -13.12 -9.89 -13.91
CA GLU A 241 -14.27 -9.06 -13.54
C GLU A 241 -14.35 -8.81 -12.03
N THR A 242 -14.08 -9.85 -11.22
CA THR A 242 -13.98 -9.69 -9.76
C THR A 242 -12.86 -8.71 -9.39
N LEU A 243 -11.70 -8.82 -10.02
CA LEU A 243 -10.61 -7.86 -9.84
C LEU A 243 -11.05 -6.43 -10.20
N GLN A 244 -11.76 -6.24 -11.32
CA GLN A 244 -12.25 -4.93 -11.72
C GLN A 244 -13.19 -4.33 -10.66
N ARG A 245 -14.12 -5.13 -10.11
CA ARG A 245 -15.03 -4.70 -9.03
C ARG A 245 -14.26 -4.30 -7.77
N ILE A 246 -13.31 -5.14 -7.33
CA ILE A 246 -12.44 -4.85 -6.18
C ILE A 246 -11.66 -3.56 -6.38
N MET A 247 -11.09 -3.35 -7.57
CA MET A 247 -10.28 -2.15 -7.85
C MET A 247 -11.13 -0.88 -7.94
N ILE A 248 -12.39 -0.97 -8.35
CA ILE A 248 -13.33 0.16 -8.27
C ILE A 248 -13.59 0.53 -6.81
N GLU A 249 -13.94 -0.45 -5.96
CA GLU A 249 -14.19 -0.23 -4.54
C GLU A 249 -12.92 0.28 -3.81
N PHE A 250 -11.75 -0.28 -4.15
CA PHE A 250 -10.46 0.19 -3.65
C PHE A 250 -10.26 1.67 -3.98
N ARG A 251 -10.41 2.08 -5.26
CA ARG A 251 -10.18 3.47 -5.67
C ARG A 251 -11.14 4.46 -5.03
N GLN A 252 -12.36 4.04 -4.69
CA GLN A 252 -13.32 4.87 -3.96
C GLN A 252 -12.90 5.13 -2.51
N ASN A 253 -12.26 4.15 -1.87
CA ASN A 253 -11.87 4.21 -0.46
C ASN A 253 -10.41 4.63 -0.23
N PHE A 254 -9.59 4.59 -1.28
CA PHE A 254 -8.16 4.86 -1.19
C PHE A 254 -7.88 6.36 -1.14
N VAL A 255 -7.26 6.78 -0.05
CA VAL A 255 -6.75 8.14 0.14
C VAL A 255 -5.23 8.07 0.12
N GLY A 256 -4.61 8.90 -0.71
CA GLY A 256 -3.15 8.99 -0.82
C GLY A 256 -2.47 9.58 0.41
N GLY A 257 -1.20 9.93 0.24
CA GLY A 257 -0.33 10.51 1.27
C GLY A 257 1.00 10.91 0.64
N GLY A 258 2.05 10.98 1.44
CA GLY A 258 3.42 11.04 0.92
C GLY A 258 3.79 9.83 0.05
N ALA A 259 4.95 9.87 -0.57
CA ALA A 259 5.35 8.86 -1.56
C ALA A 259 5.46 7.46 -0.94
N ILE A 260 5.98 7.33 0.28
CA ILE A 260 6.17 6.08 1.01
C ILE A 260 4.83 5.61 1.62
N GLN A 261 4.06 6.53 2.20
CA GLN A 261 2.72 6.29 2.72
C GLN A 261 1.80 5.71 1.66
N VAL A 262 1.85 6.21 0.42
CA VAL A 262 1.03 5.69 -0.69
C VAL A 262 1.23 4.19 -0.89
N ASP A 263 2.47 3.68 -0.80
CA ASP A 263 2.73 2.25 -0.93
C ASP A 263 2.09 1.45 0.20
N ILE A 264 2.35 1.89 1.43
CA ILE A 264 1.87 1.22 2.64
C ILE A 264 0.34 1.22 2.71
N LEU A 265 -0.26 2.40 2.53
CA LEU A 265 -1.71 2.59 2.59
C LEU A 265 -2.42 1.86 1.44
N ALA A 266 -1.81 1.76 0.26
CA ALA A 266 -2.39 0.98 -0.84
C ALA A 266 -2.45 -0.50 -0.48
N ALA A 267 -1.36 -1.07 0.04
CA ALA A 267 -1.33 -2.47 0.46
C ALA A 267 -2.35 -2.77 1.57
N LEU A 268 -2.40 -1.94 2.61
CA LEU A 268 -3.35 -2.11 3.72
C LEU A 268 -4.81 -1.93 3.25
N THR A 269 -5.08 -0.92 2.42
CA THR A 269 -6.44 -0.64 1.92
C THR A 269 -6.92 -1.70 0.95
N LEU A 270 -6.07 -2.21 0.04
CA LEU A 270 -6.46 -3.30 -0.86
C LEU A 270 -6.74 -4.59 -0.08
N THR A 271 -5.95 -4.86 0.95
CA THR A 271 -6.19 -6.02 1.83
C THR A 271 -7.54 -5.90 2.53
N GLU A 272 -7.86 -4.72 3.03
CA GLU A 272 -9.18 -4.42 3.59
C GLU A 272 -10.32 -4.58 2.58
N THR A 273 -10.16 -4.05 1.37
CA THR A 273 -11.17 -4.19 0.30
C THR A 273 -11.41 -5.65 -0.04
N LEU A 274 -10.34 -6.47 -0.14
CA LEU A 274 -10.46 -7.91 -0.34
C LEU A 274 -11.20 -8.61 0.81
N LEU A 275 -10.96 -8.20 2.06
CA LEU A 275 -11.68 -8.76 3.20
C LEU A 275 -13.16 -8.35 3.22
N ARG A 276 -13.52 -7.18 2.68
CA ARG A 276 -14.91 -6.70 2.59
C ARG A 276 -15.71 -7.34 1.45
N HIS A 277 -15.06 -7.65 0.33
CA HIS A 277 -15.75 -8.05 -0.89
C HIS A 277 -16.60 -9.33 -0.68
N ASP A 278 -17.84 -9.33 -1.19
CA ASP A 278 -18.86 -10.34 -0.85
C ASP A 278 -18.48 -11.77 -1.25
N GLU A 279 -17.85 -11.96 -2.41
CA GLU A 279 -17.33 -13.27 -2.83
C GLU A 279 -16.27 -13.78 -1.83
N HIS A 280 -15.51 -12.87 -1.20
CA HIS A 280 -14.54 -13.20 -0.15
C HIS A 280 -15.16 -13.33 1.24
N LYS A 281 -16.43 -12.97 1.45
CA LYS A 281 -17.16 -13.38 2.66
C LYS A 281 -17.44 -14.89 2.66
N THR A 282 -17.63 -15.49 1.48
CA THR A 282 -17.76 -16.96 1.33
C THR A 282 -16.41 -17.69 1.42
N PHE A 283 -15.31 -16.95 1.29
CA PHE A 283 -13.95 -17.47 1.44
C PHE A 283 -13.67 -17.75 2.92
N LYS A 284 -13.82 -19.02 3.30
CA LYS A 284 -13.61 -19.49 4.67
C LYS A 284 -12.13 -19.74 4.99
N ARG A 285 -11.27 -19.94 3.99
CA ARG A 285 -9.87 -20.28 4.24
C ARG A 285 -8.94 -19.70 3.19
N GLY A 286 -7.82 -19.12 3.63
CA GLY A 286 -6.71 -18.64 2.79
C GLY A 286 -6.31 -17.21 3.12
N ARG A 287 -5.54 -16.57 2.23
CA ARG A 287 -5.00 -15.23 2.44
C ARG A 287 -5.39 -14.28 1.30
N PRO A 288 -5.62 -12.99 1.57
CA PRO A 288 -5.83 -11.99 0.51
C PRO A 288 -4.70 -12.00 -0.55
N ARG A 289 -3.47 -12.26 -0.11
CA ARG A 289 -2.29 -12.35 -0.99
C ARG A 289 -2.33 -13.51 -2.00
N ASP A 290 -3.16 -14.53 -1.77
CA ASP A 290 -3.31 -15.67 -2.68
C ASP A 290 -4.16 -15.29 -3.90
N LEU A 291 -4.90 -14.18 -3.82
CA LEU A 291 -5.71 -13.63 -4.90
C LEU A 291 -4.96 -12.52 -5.64
N LEU A 292 -4.35 -11.60 -4.88
CA LEU A 292 -3.55 -10.47 -5.36
C LEU A 292 -2.26 -10.39 -4.55
N SER A 293 -1.09 -10.52 -5.17
CA SER A 293 0.16 -10.54 -4.42
C SER A 293 0.55 -9.17 -3.86
N GLY A 294 0.09 -8.09 -4.50
CA GLY A 294 0.45 -6.71 -4.17
C GLY A 294 0.30 -5.77 -5.35
N PHE A 295 1.12 -4.72 -5.38
CA PHE A 295 1.20 -3.76 -6.47
C PHE A 295 2.61 -3.69 -7.04
N GLN A 296 2.69 -3.73 -8.37
CA GLN A 296 3.82 -3.18 -9.11
C GLN A 296 3.72 -1.66 -9.07
N THR A 297 4.79 -0.97 -8.70
CA THR A 297 4.80 0.48 -8.52
C THR A 297 5.84 1.14 -9.41
N ALA A 298 5.50 2.30 -9.96
CA ALA A 298 6.41 3.16 -10.70
C ALA A 298 6.26 4.60 -10.19
N TYR A 299 7.38 5.24 -9.91
CA TYR A 299 7.45 6.63 -9.48
C TYR A 299 8.04 7.49 -10.60
N PHE A 300 7.32 8.53 -10.96
CA PHE A 300 7.68 9.47 -12.01
C PHE A 300 7.90 10.84 -11.39
N GLN A 301 9.15 11.27 -11.33
CA GLN A 301 9.51 12.59 -10.86
C GLN A 301 9.15 13.64 -11.91
N ASN A 302 8.53 14.73 -11.49
CA ASN A 302 8.27 15.90 -12.31
C ASN A 302 9.57 16.67 -12.57
N LEU A 303 9.90 16.85 -13.86
CA LEU A 303 11.07 17.56 -14.35
C LEU A 303 10.67 18.86 -15.09
N GLY A 304 9.50 19.40 -14.77
CA GLY A 304 8.90 20.58 -15.40
C GLY A 304 7.92 20.17 -16.50
N SER A 305 8.37 20.14 -17.75
CA SER A 305 7.50 19.84 -18.91
C SER A 305 7.28 18.34 -19.17
N ALA A 306 7.95 17.46 -18.42
CA ALA A 306 7.84 16.02 -18.52
C ALA A 306 8.03 15.35 -17.16
N LYS A 307 7.53 14.11 -17.01
CA LYS A 307 7.78 13.28 -15.83
C LYS A 307 8.70 12.10 -16.19
N GLY A 308 9.81 11.96 -15.47
CA GLY A 308 10.80 10.89 -15.69
C GLY A 308 10.67 9.78 -14.65
N VAL A 309 10.78 8.52 -15.05
CA VAL A 309 10.77 7.37 -14.10
C VAL A 309 12.05 7.41 -13.27
N THR A 310 11.93 7.37 -11.95
CA THR A 310 13.08 7.29 -11.03
C THR A 310 13.12 6.02 -10.21
N ASN A 311 11.98 5.37 -10.00
CA ASN A 311 11.91 4.12 -9.24
C ASN A 311 10.82 3.20 -9.79
N ILE A 312 11.13 1.91 -9.84
CA ILE A 312 10.17 0.83 -10.10
C ILE A 312 10.36 -0.19 -8.99
N SER A 313 9.29 -0.57 -8.31
CA SER A 313 9.39 -1.48 -7.17
C SER A 313 8.11 -2.28 -6.98
N PHE A 314 8.09 -3.15 -5.98
CA PHE A 314 6.92 -3.93 -5.61
C PHE A 314 6.58 -3.72 -4.14
N ILE A 315 5.28 -3.60 -3.85
CA ILE A 315 4.74 -3.61 -2.48
C ILE A 315 3.76 -4.76 -2.34
N ALA A 316 4.06 -5.69 -1.43
CA ALA A 316 3.26 -6.89 -1.22
C ALA A 316 2.04 -6.59 -0.35
N LEU A 317 0.97 -7.39 -0.51
CA LEU A 317 -0.07 -7.46 0.50
C LEU A 317 0.44 -8.15 1.78
N PRO A 318 -0.06 -7.78 2.97
CA PRO A 318 0.40 -8.34 4.22
C PRO A 318 0.15 -9.85 4.30
N ALA A 319 1.20 -10.64 4.53
CA ALA A 319 1.09 -12.10 4.57
C ALA A 319 0.50 -12.64 5.86
N TRP A 320 0.56 -11.83 6.92
CA TRP A 320 0.04 -12.15 8.25
C TRP A 320 -1.49 -12.10 8.33
N VAL A 321 -2.19 -11.64 7.28
CA VAL A 321 -3.65 -11.72 7.20
C VAL A 321 -4.05 -13.10 6.65
N GLN A 322 -4.63 -13.92 7.52
CA GLN A 322 -5.11 -15.26 7.18
C GLN A 322 -6.49 -15.52 7.80
N LEU A 323 -7.35 -16.21 7.04
CA LEU A 323 -8.63 -16.73 7.50
C LEU A 323 -8.57 -18.25 7.55
N ASP A 324 -9.12 -18.85 8.61
CA ASP A 324 -9.05 -20.27 8.91
C ASP A 324 -10.42 -20.85 9.29
N GLY A 325 -11.12 -21.36 8.27
CA GLY A 325 -12.29 -22.22 8.40
C GLY A 325 -13.43 -21.58 9.19
N ASP A 326 -13.81 -22.25 10.28
CA ASP A 326 -15.03 -21.96 11.04
C ASP A 326 -14.97 -20.63 11.82
N GLN A 327 -13.78 -20.04 11.98
CA GLN A 327 -13.58 -18.77 12.68
C GLN A 327 -13.41 -17.57 11.73
N ALA A 328 -13.61 -17.76 10.42
CA ALA A 328 -13.28 -16.76 9.41
C ALA A 328 -13.97 -15.40 9.62
N ASP A 329 -15.24 -15.37 10.07
CA ASP A 329 -15.99 -14.11 10.23
C ASP A 329 -15.52 -13.30 11.45
N GLU A 330 -15.15 -13.96 12.53
CA GLU A 330 -14.54 -13.31 13.69
C GLU A 330 -13.12 -12.85 13.38
N GLN A 331 -12.32 -13.72 12.76
CA GLN A 331 -10.97 -13.38 12.31
C GLN A 331 -10.97 -12.19 11.36
N ARG A 332 -11.92 -12.13 10.42
CA ARG A 332 -12.11 -11.02 9.48
C ARG A 332 -12.38 -9.72 10.23
N ARG A 333 -13.33 -9.69 11.17
CA ARG A 333 -13.62 -8.49 11.98
C ARG A 333 -12.38 -8.00 12.72
N ALA A 334 -11.68 -8.89 13.40
CA ALA A 334 -10.47 -8.52 14.12
C ALA A 334 -9.31 -8.10 13.18
N TRP A 335 -9.21 -8.66 11.97
CA TRP A 335 -8.25 -8.16 10.98
C TRP A 335 -8.61 -6.77 10.44
N MET A 336 -9.89 -6.47 10.31
CA MET A 336 -10.35 -5.12 9.94
C MET A 336 -9.95 -4.08 10.99
N GLU A 337 -10.02 -4.43 12.28
CA GLU A 337 -9.58 -3.56 13.39
C GLU A 337 -8.05 -3.33 13.37
N VAL A 338 -7.27 -4.40 13.18
CA VAL A 338 -5.81 -4.31 13.02
C VAL A 338 -5.44 -3.43 11.82
N LEU A 339 -6.04 -3.66 10.66
CA LEU A 339 -5.77 -2.86 9.45
C LEU A 339 -6.18 -1.38 9.66
N ALA A 340 -7.28 -1.12 10.36
CA ALA A 340 -7.71 0.23 10.68
C ALA A 340 -6.69 0.96 11.58
N GLU A 341 -6.22 0.33 12.66
CA GLU A 341 -5.19 0.91 13.54
C GLU A 341 -3.91 1.21 12.75
N HIS A 342 -3.40 0.23 11.99
CA HIS A 342 -2.17 0.40 11.24
C HIS A 342 -2.27 1.53 10.21
N ARG A 343 -3.41 1.68 9.51
CA ARG A 343 -3.61 2.82 8.60
C ARG A 343 -3.63 4.16 9.33
N LEU A 344 -4.25 4.24 10.51
CA LEU A 344 -4.28 5.47 11.32
C LEU A 344 -2.87 5.85 11.79
N VAL A 345 -2.09 4.87 12.24
CA VAL A 345 -0.67 5.04 12.61
C VAL A 345 0.13 5.58 11.44
N ILE A 346 0.02 4.96 10.27
CA ILE A 346 0.78 5.36 9.08
C ILE A 346 0.36 6.74 8.58
N ARG A 347 -0.94 7.07 8.61
CA ARG A 347 -1.44 8.41 8.26
C ARG A 347 -0.98 9.51 9.21
N GLY A 348 -0.71 9.17 10.47
CA GLY A 348 -0.24 10.12 11.48
C GLY A 348 1.23 10.55 11.31
N LEU A 349 1.97 9.85 10.45
CA LEU A 349 3.37 10.14 10.13
C LEU A 349 3.48 11.11 8.94
N ASP A 350 4.51 11.94 8.95
CA ASP A 350 4.79 12.99 7.97
C ASP A 350 6.19 12.80 7.37
N GLU A 351 6.23 12.45 6.08
CA GLU A 351 7.47 12.18 5.34
C GLU A 351 8.42 13.39 5.22
N SER A 352 7.94 14.61 5.49
CA SER A 352 8.81 15.79 5.52
C SER A 352 9.76 15.77 6.73
N HIS A 353 9.45 15.02 7.79
CA HIS A 353 10.31 14.83 8.94
C HIS A 353 11.15 13.56 8.78
N SER A 354 12.47 13.69 8.85
CA SER A 354 13.41 12.57 8.60
C SER A 354 13.20 11.36 9.51
N GLU A 355 12.85 11.58 10.78
CA GLU A 355 12.56 10.51 11.75
C GLU A 355 11.30 9.73 11.35
N GLU A 356 10.21 10.44 11.00
CA GLU A 356 8.93 9.83 10.61
C GLU A 356 9.03 9.16 9.23
N ARG A 357 9.81 9.73 8.32
CA ARG A 357 10.20 9.08 7.06
C ARG A 357 10.92 7.76 7.32
N THR A 358 11.86 7.71 8.25
CA THR A 358 12.60 6.48 8.60
C THR A 358 11.65 5.41 9.16
N LEU A 359 10.67 5.80 9.99
CA LEU A 359 9.62 4.90 10.46
C LEU A 359 8.79 4.33 9.31
N LEU A 360 8.39 5.16 8.35
CA LEU A 360 7.66 4.73 7.16
C LEU A 360 8.49 3.78 6.29
N GLU A 361 9.78 4.05 6.11
CA GLU A 361 10.70 3.16 5.35
C GLU A 361 10.78 1.77 5.99
N LYS A 362 10.95 1.67 7.31
CA LYS A 362 10.95 0.41 8.06
C LYS A 362 9.63 -0.35 7.91
N TYR A 363 8.50 0.35 8.03
CA TYR A 363 7.20 -0.29 7.88
C TYR A 363 6.95 -0.77 6.43
N ARG A 364 7.42 -0.01 5.43
CA ARG A 364 7.34 -0.43 4.03
C ARG A 364 8.20 -1.67 3.77
N GLU A 365 9.41 -1.72 4.31
CA GLU A 365 10.30 -2.88 4.23
C GLU A 365 9.65 -4.11 4.88
N PHE A 366 9.04 -3.93 6.05
CA PHE A 366 8.24 -4.96 6.69
C PHE A 366 7.16 -5.54 5.75
N LEU A 367 6.35 -4.70 5.10
CA LEU A 367 5.32 -5.18 4.18
C LEU A 367 5.91 -5.88 2.94
N SER A 368 6.93 -5.31 2.30
CA SER A 368 7.51 -5.88 1.09
C SER A 368 8.30 -7.17 1.36
N GLY A 369 9.09 -7.21 2.43
CA GLY A 369 9.97 -8.32 2.78
C GLY A 369 9.34 -9.40 3.66
N GLN A 370 8.20 -9.09 4.30
CA GLN A 370 7.63 -9.91 5.39
C GLN A 370 8.64 -10.16 6.51
N ASP A 371 9.45 -9.14 6.79
CA ASP A 371 10.53 -9.22 7.77
C ASP A 371 10.03 -8.82 9.17
N THR A 372 10.14 -9.77 10.10
CA THR A 372 9.79 -9.54 11.50
C THR A 372 10.71 -8.53 12.16
N HIS A 373 11.99 -8.49 11.77
CA HIS A 373 12.95 -7.56 12.34
C HIS A 373 12.61 -6.12 11.95
N ALA A 374 12.36 -5.85 10.66
CA ALA A 374 11.89 -4.53 10.20
C ALA A 374 10.63 -4.05 10.93
N PHE A 375 9.68 -4.95 11.24
CA PHE A 375 8.50 -4.60 12.02
C PHE A 375 8.82 -4.29 13.48
N LEU A 376 9.67 -5.09 14.13
CA LEU A 376 10.11 -4.84 15.50
C LEU A 376 10.92 -3.55 15.62
N ASP A 377 11.76 -3.23 14.63
CA ASP A 377 12.47 -1.95 14.55
C ASP A 377 11.51 -0.77 14.43
N PHE A 378 10.48 -0.90 13.59
CA PHE A 378 9.42 0.11 13.52
C PHE A 378 8.74 0.28 14.88
N LEU A 379 8.29 -0.80 15.52
CA LEU A 379 7.56 -0.75 16.78
C LEU A 379 8.41 -0.20 17.92
N SER A 380 9.68 -0.59 18.02
CA SER A 380 10.58 -0.14 19.08
C SER A 380 10.90 1.35 19.00
N ASP A 381 10.84 1.92 17.79
CA ASP A 381 11.16 3.32 17.55
C ASP A 381 9.88 4.20 17.54
N TYR A 382 8.75 3.64 17.09
CA TYR A 382 7.46 4.34 17.03
C TYR A 382 6.95 4.77 18.41
N GLY A 383 6.98 3.85 19.40
CA GLY A 383 6.50 4.15 20.75
C GLY A 383 7.22 5.35 21.42
N PRO A 384 8.56 5.35 21.48
CA PRO A 384 9.33 6.49 21.99
C PRO A 384 9.09 7.78 21.20
N HIS A 385 9.00 7.69 19.89
CA HIS A 385 8.68 8.84 19.04
C HIS A 385 7.30 9.42 19.36
N MET A 386 6.27 8.58 19.53
CA MET A 386 4.94 9.01 19.99
C MET A 386 4.98 9.60 21.39
N LEU A 387 5.78 9.06 22.32
CA LEU A 387 5.94 9.65 23.66
C LEU A 387 6.45 11.09 23.58
N GLY A 388 7.47 11.34 22.74
CA GLY A 388 8.00 12.69 22.51
C GLY A 388 7.02 13.63 21.79
N ARG A 389 6.14 13.13 20.93
CA ARG A 389 5.04 13.93 20.34
C ARG A 389 3.97 14.27 21.38
N ALA A 390 3.56 13.29 22.19
CA ALA A 390 2.56 13.47 23.23
C ALA A 390 3.02 14.46 24.32
N ASP A 391 4.30 14.44 24.71
CA ASP A 391 4.82 15.41 25.68
C ASP A 391 4.79 16.86 25.16
N ARG A 392 4.91 17.04 23.84
CA ARG A 392 4.72 18.34 23.17
C ARG A 392 3.25 18.73 23.00
N GLY A 393 2.32 17.96 23.57
CA GLY A 393 0.88 18.21 23.47
C GLY A 393 0.28 17.89 22.11
N LYS A 394 1.02 17.22 21.22
CA LYS A 394 0.49 16.83 19.91
C LYS A 394 -0.38 15.59 20.02
N PHE A 395 -1.42 15.53 19.18
CA PHE A 395 -2.22 14.33 19.02
C PHE A 395 -1.33 13.14 18.62
N THR A 396 -1.53 11.99 19.29
CA THR A 396 -0.76 10.76 19.05
C THR A 396 -1.68 9.55 19.01
N ARG A 397 -1.36 8.61 18.13
CA ARG A 397 -2.02 7.30 18.06
C ARG A 397 -1.06 6.27 18.63
N TRP A 398 -1.53 5.47 19.56
CA TRP A 398 -0.76 4.36 20.11
C TRP A 398 -1.20 3.07 19.47
N MET A 399 -0.24 2.19 19.16
CA MET A 399 -0.58 0.83 18.75
C MET A 399 -1.06 0.02 19.95
N THR A 400 -1.94 -0.93 19.72
CA THR A 400 -2.50 -1.76 20.78
C THR A 400 -1.70 -3.07 20.91
N THR A 401 -1.41 -3.48 22.14
CA THR A 401 -0.72 -4.75 22.44
C THR A 401 -1.40 -5.96 21.81
N GLU A 402 -2.72 -5.98 21.78
CA GLU A 402 -3.52 -7.01 21.11
C GLU A 402 -3.25 -7.06 19.60
N HIS A 403 -3.33 -5.92 18.91
CA HIS A 403 -3.10 -5.84 17.46
C HIS A 403 -1.66 -6.20 17.08
N ILE A 404 -0.68 -5.70 17.84
CA ILE A 404 0.73 -6.07 17.70
C ILE A 404 0.91 -7.58 17.84
N GLY A 405 0.38 -8.17 18.92
CA GLY A 405 0.48 -9.61 19.17
C GLY A 405 -0.17 -10.43 18.07
N ARG A 406 -1.33 -9.97 17.57
CA ARG A 406 -2.03 -10.65 16.47
C ARG A 406 -1.20 -10.69 15.19
N VAL A 407 -0.55 -9.59 14.81
CA VAL A 407 0.35 -9.56 13.64
C VAL A 407 1.55 -10.49 13.86
N LEU A 408 2.26 -10.34 14.99
CA LEU A 408 3.47 -11.10 15.30
C LEU A 408 3.23 -12.61 15.31
N ASN A 409 2.12 -13.06 15.91
CA ASN A 409 1.75 -14.48 15.97
C ASN A 409 1.52 -15.10 14.58
N HIS A 410 1.19 -14.31 13.56
CA HIS A 410 0.93 -14.78 12.20
C HIS A 410 2.14 -14.64 11.26
N MET A 411 3.32 -14.24 11.76
CA MET A 411 4.54 -14.07 10.95
C MET A 411 5.43 -15.32 10.86
N GLY A 412 5.02 -16.43 11.51
CA GLY A 412 5.36 -17.79 11.12
C GLY A 412 6.81 -18.28 11.21
N LYS A 413 7.74 -17.54 11.83
CA LYS A 413 9.16 -17.98 11.93
C LYS A 413 9.82 -17.77 13.29
N ASN A 414 9.36 -16.80 14.06
CA ASN A 414 9.89 -16.51 15.37
C ASN A 414 8.82 -16.91 16.37
N ASN A 415 9.15 -17.74 17.36
CA ASN A 415 8.24 -18.12 18.44
C ASN A 415 7.97 -16.92 19.37
N VAL A 416 7.48 -15.81 18.79
CA VAL A 416 7.20 -14.56 19.51
C VAL A 416 6.08 -14.80 20.51
N THR A 417 5.17 -15.73 20.22
CA THR A 417 4.08 -16.12 21.10
C THR A 417 4.57 -16.58 22.48
N SER A 418 5.66 -17.35 22.58
CA SER A 418 6.21 -17.77 23.87
C SER A 418 6.77 -16.59 24.67
N ILE A 419 7.36 -15.59 23.99
CA ILE A 419 7.87 -14.38 24.62
C ILE A 419 6.71 -13.51 25.13
N ILE A 420 5.76 -13.16 24.26
CA ILE A 420 4.68 -12.22 24.61
C ILE A 420 3.65 -12.83 25.57
N SER A 421 3.60 -14.15 25.73
CA SER A 421 2.70 -14.79 26.69
C SER A 421 3.36 -15.05 28.05
N ASP A 422 4.66 -14.82 28.18
CA ASP A 422 5.41 -15.04 29.41
C ASP A 422 5.01 -14.03 30.49
N PRO A 423 4.65 -14.48 31.72
CA PRO A 423 4.24 -13.59 32.81
C PRO A 423 5.32 -12.57 33.20
N GLY A 424 6.59 -12.98 33.23
CA GLY A 424 7.71 -12.10 33.54
C GLY A 424 7.90 -11.02 32.49
N PHE A 425 7.85 -11.39 31.21
CA PHE A 425 7.83 -10.44 30.09
C PHE A 425 6.69 -9.42 30.23
N GLN A 426 5.47 -9.89 30.50
CA GLN A 426 4.29 -9.01 30.65
C GLN A 426 4.42 -8.07 31.86
N SER A 427 4.96 -8.57 32.98
CA SER A 427 5.23 -7.78 34.18
C SER A 427 6.20 -6.63 33.89
N VAL A 428 7.32 -6.96 33.23
CA VAL A 428 8.37 -6.00 32.86
C VAL A 428 7.87 -5.00 31.81
N ALA A 429 7.20 -5.45 30.74
CA ALA A 429 6.59 -4.56 29.75
C ALA A 429 5.57 -3.62 30.39
N GLY A 430 4.76 -4.12 31.33
CA GLY A 430 3.84 -3.30 32.11
C GLY A 430 4.54 -2.24 32.96
N ALA A 431 5.71 -2.56 33.54
CA ALA A 431 6.51 -1.58 34.28
C ALA A 431 7.06 -0.49 33.36
N ILE A 432 7.60 -0.85 32.19
CA ILE A 432 8.06 0.12 31.16
C ILE A 432 6.92 1.06 30.79
N ARG A 433 5.71 0.54 30.54
CA ARG A 433 4.52 1.34 30.22
C ARG A 433 4.16 2.33 31.31
N ARG A 434 4.17 1.86 32.56
CA ARG A 434 3.86 2.68 33.73
C ARG A 434 4.91 3.75 34.01
N ALA A 435 6.17 3.52 33.64
CA ALA A 435 7.27 4.46 33.76
C ALA A 435 7.33 5.48 32.60
N THR A 436 6.63 5.21 31.50
CA THR A 436 6.68 6.03 30.29
C THR A 436 5.32 6.65 30.00
N ARG A 437 4.47 5.99 29.20
CA ARG A 437 3.19 6.51 28.75
C ARG A 437 2.28 6.84 29.94
N THR A 438 2.05 5.91 30.86
CA THR A 438 1.10 6.14 31.97
C THR A 438 1.56 7.31 32.85
N ALA A 439 2.86 7.41 33.13
CA ALA A 439 3.43 8.54 33.88
C ALA A 439 3.24 9.87 33.14
N LEU A 440 3.44 9.90 31.82
CA LEU A 440 3.20 11.11 31.01
C LEU A 440 1.75 11.56 31.09
N TYR A 441 0.80 10.64 30.91
CA TYR A 441 -0.62 10.97 30.98
C TYR A 441 -1.04 11.43 32.39
N ALA A 442 -0.56 10.76 33.45
CA ALA A 442 -0.81 11.17 34.82
C ALA A 442 -0.29 12.61 35.07
N ARG A 443 0.89 12.94 34.56
CA ARG A 443 1.49 14.27 34.65
C ARG A 443 0.72 15.33 33.87
N LYS A 444 0.23 15.02 32.68
CA LYS A 444 -0.41 16.00 31.78
C LYS A 444 -1.90 16.20 32.06
N LEU A 445 -2.65 15.12 32.31
CA LEU A 445 -4.10 15.18 32.58
C LEU A 445 -4.40 15.37 34.07
N GLY A 446 -3.68 14.68 34.94
CA GLY A 446 -3.92 14.70 36.39
C GLY A 446 -3.07 15.72 37.15
N ASN A 447 -2.13 16.40 36.46
CA ASN A 447 -1.05 17.17 37.08
C ASN A 447 -0.30 16.38 38.18
N ASP A 448 -0.28 15.05 38.05
CA ASP A 448 0.32 14.14 39.02
C ASP A 448 1.80 13.95 38.69
N ARG A 449 2.66 14.45 39.59
CA ARG A 449 4.12 14.34 39.48
C ARG A 449 4.70 13.34 40.47
N THR A 450 3.90 12.36 40.89
CA THR A 450 4.35 11.30 41.80
C THR A 450 5.47 10.47 41.19
N TYR A 451 5.43 10.25 39.88
CA TYR A 451 6.41 9.46 39.13
C TYR A 451 7.01 10.28 38.00
N ASP A 452 8.30 10.09 37.74
CA ASP A 452 8.98 10.70 36.62
C ASP A 452 8.68 9.94 35.32
N VAL A 453 8.79 10.65 34.19
CA VAL A 453 8.61 10.07 32.85
C VAL A 453 9.98 9.65 32.35
N HIS A 454 10.17 8.35 32.10
CA HIS A 454 11.44 7.75 31.70
C HIS A 454 11.70 7.94 30.20
N TYR A 455 12.11 9.15 29.82
CA TYR A 455 12.59 9.44 28.46
C TYR A 455 13.93 8.74 28.19
N GLY A 456 14.13 8.21 26.99
CA GLY A 456 15.38 7.56 26.60
C GLY A 456 15.49 6.07 26.99
N LEU A 457 14.61 5.56 27.85
CA LEU A 457 14.61 4.15 28.29
C LEU A 457 14.65 3.15 27.12
N ALA A 458 13.81 3.35 26.11
CA ALA A 458 13.82 2.50 24.91
C ALA A 458 15.17 2.51 24.18
N GLN A 459 15.83 3.66 24.07
CA GLN A 459 17.12 3.77 23.40
C GLN A 459 18.21 3.06 24.19
N GLU A 460 18.18 3.15 25.52
CA GLU A 460 19.10 2.46 26.41
C GLU A 460 18.92 0.93 26.33
N LEU A 461 17.68 0.45 26.44
CA LEU A 461 17.34 -0.98 26.30
C LEU A 461 17.73 -1.51 24.91
N LYS A 462 17.42 -0.78 23.84
CA LYS A 462 17.79 -1.20 22.47
C LYS A 462 19.30 -1.23 22.26
N ARG A 463 20.05 -0.24 22.77
CA ARG A 463 21.53 -0.19 22.65
C ARG A 463 22.25 -1.23 23.50
N SER A 464 21.67 -1.65 24.62
CA SER A 464 22.25 -2.67 25.51
C SER A 464 21.98 -4.10 25.03
N ALA A 465 21.01 -4.29 24.13
CA ALA A 465 20.60 -5.58 23.56
C ALA A 465 21.65 -6.27 22.67
N VAL A 466 22.85 -5.70 22.51
CA VAL A 466 23.98 -6.33 21.79
C VAL A 466 24.40 -7.66 22.44
N THR A 467 24.22 -7.79 23.76
CA THR A 467 24.51 -9.04 24.50
C THR A 467 23.51 -9.23 25.64
N LYS A 468 23.18 -10.48 25.97
CA LYS A 468 22.34 -10.81 27.13
C LYS A 468 22.79 -10.11 28.42
N ALA A 469 24.09 -10.17 28.74
CA ALA A 469 24.62 -9.61 29.99
C ALA A 469 24.38 -8.10 30.09
N ARG A 470 24.75 -7.34 29.05
CA ARG A 470 24.53 -5.89 29.03
C ARG A 470 23.05 -5.52 29.08
N PHE A 471 22.21 -6.26 28.37
CA PHE A 471 20.77 -6.04 28.39
C PHE A 471 20.17 -6.30 29.77
N MET A 472 20.53 -7.42 30.42
CA MET A 472 20.07 -7.74 31.77
C MET A 472 20.54 -6.73 32.81
N THR A 473 21.75 -6.18 32.67
CA THR A 473 22.23 -5.08 33.52
C THR A 473 21.33 -3.86 33.36
N ALA A 474 21.15 -3.35 32.14
CA ALA A 474 20.30 -2.18 31.89
C ALA A 474 18.85 -2.39 32.36
N LEU A 475 18.31 -3.60 32.15
CA LEU A 475 16.97 -3.95 32.61
C LEU A 475 16.86 -3.97 34.15
N SER A 476 17.88 -4.50 34.82
CA SER A 476 17.93 -4.55 36.29
C SER A 476 18.08 -3.16 36.90
N ASP A 477 18.87 -2.29 36.28
CA ASP A 477 19.02 -0.89 36.67
C ASP A 477 17.69 -0.15 36.56
N PHE A 478 16.99 -0.28 35.42
CA PHE A 478 15.63 0.24 35.24
C PHE A 478 14.66 -0.27 36.31
N VAL A 479 14.61 -1.58 36.57
CA VAL A 479 13.70 -2.16 37.57
C VAL A 479 14.03 -1.63 38.98
N THR A 480 15.30 -1.46 39.31
CA THR A 480 15.73 -0.90 40.59
C THR A 480 15.26 0.54 40.76
N GLU A 481 15.42 1.37 39.72
CA GLU A 481 14.93 2.74 39.72
C GLU A 481 13.40 2.80 39.85
N TYR A 482 12.69 2.00 39.04
CA TYR A 482 11.23 1.86 39.07
C TYR A 482 10.69 1.50 40.46
N MET A 483 11.33 0.54 41.13
CA MET A 483 10.97 0.09 42.46
C MET A 483 11.31 1.13 43.53
N THR A 484 12.43 1.84 43.39
CA THR A 484 12.80 2.94 44.29
C THR A 484 11.79 4.08 44.22
N GLU A 485 11.31 4.43 43.03
CA GLU A 485 10.22 5.40 42.85
C GLU A 485 8.92 4.93 43.52
N ASN A 486 8.58 3.64 43.40
CA ASN A 486 7.39 3.08 44.06
C ASN A 486 7.48 3.19 45.59
N LEU A 487 8.65 2.91 46.17
CA LEU A 487 8.88 3.06 47.61
C LEU A 487 8.74 4.52 48.05
N ARG A 488 9.37 5.45 47.32
CA ARG A 488 9.24 6.90 47.58
C ARG A 488 7.79 7.39 47.50
N ALA A 489 7.00 6.85 46.57
CA ALA A 489 5.57 7.17 46.46
C ALA A 489 4.77 6.61 47.65
N ALA A 490 5.05 5.37 48.06
CA ALA A 490 4.43 4.75 49.22
C ALA A 490 4.74 5.50 50.52
N ASP A 491 5.99 5.96 50.71
CA ASP A 491 6.40 6.80 51.85
C ASP A 491 5.62 8.12 51.92
N ARG A 492 5.17 8.64 50.77
CA ARG A 492 4.32 9.83 50.66
C ARG A 492 2.81 9.51 50.77
N GLY A 493 2.45 8.28 51.15
CA GLY A 493 1.07 7.81 51.26
C GLY A 493 0.32 7.68 49.93
N LYS A 494 1.05 7.65 48.80
CA LYS A 494 0.45 7.44 47.47
C LYS A 494 0.36 5.95 47.17
N ARG A 495 -0.65 5.57 46.37
CA ARG A 495 -0.78 4.18 45.90
C ARG A 495 0.40 3.85 44.98
N GLY A 496 1.15 2.81 45.35
CA GLY A 496 2.28 2.30 44.56
C GLY A 496 1.83 1.68 43.23
N ARG A 497 2.73 1.68 42.24
CA ARG A 497 2.55 0.91 41.00
C ARG A 497 2.80 -0.59 41.26
N VAL A 498 2.34 -1.45 40.35
CA VAL A 498 2.59 -2.90 40.43
C VAL A 498 4.09 -3.17 40.35
N ALA A 499 4.61 -3.90 41.33
CA ALA A 499 6.02 -4.27 41.45
C ALA A 499 6.46 -5.30 40.39
N VAL A 500 7.72 -5.22 39.98
CA VAL A 500 8.40 -6.28 39.24
C VAL A 500 9.15 -7.16 40.24
N THR A 501 8.95 -8.48 40.16
CA THR A 501 9.57 -9.43 41.08
C THR A 501 10.90 -9.96 40.54
N THR A 502 11.72 -10.55 41.42
CA THR A 502 12.93 -11.27 40.99
C THR A 502 12.59 -12.43 40.05
N GLU A 503 11.46 -13.10 40.25
CA GLU A 503 11.01 -14.19 39.39
C GLU A 503 10.67 -13.68 37.98
N ASP A 504 10.09 -12.48 37.85
CA ASP A 504 9.82 -11.86 36.54
C ASP A 504 11.13 -11.62 35.77
N LEU A 505 12.17 -11.12 36.44
CA LEU A 505 13.49 -10.92 35.84
C LEU A 505 14.16 -12.24 35.46
N LEU A 506 13.98 -13.29 36.27
CA LEU A 506 14.49 -14.63 35.95
C LEU A 506 13.78 -15.22 34.72
N GLN A 507 12.48 -15.02 34.57
CA GLN A 507 11.72 -15.43 33.38
C GLN A 507 12.22 -14.70 32.13
N VAL A 508 12.41 -13.38 32.18
CA VAL A 508 13.04 -12.64 31.07
C VAL A 508 14.46 -13.15 30.79
N GLY A 509 15.22 -13.48 31.84
CA GLY A 509 16.54 -14.10 31.72
C GLY A 509 16.54 -15.42 30.95
N LYS A 510 15.51 -16.26 31.15
CA LYS A 510 15.30 -17.52 30.40
C LYS A 510 14.93 -17.25 28.95
N LEU A 511 14.05 -16.28 28.69
CA LEU A 511 13.71 -15.89 27.31
C LEU A 511 14.95 -15.45 26.52
N LEU A 512 15.90 -14.77 27.17
CA LEU A 512 17.17 -14.36 26.55
C LEU A 512 18.18 -15.50 26.38
N ASP A 513 17.98 -16.66 27.02
CA ASP A 513 18.74 -17.87 26.73
C ASP A 513 18.20 -18.60 25.49
N GLU A 514 16.89 -18.51 25.28
CA GLU A 514 16.17 -19.22 24.20
C GLU A 514 16.05 -18.40 22.92
N HIS A 515 16.16 -17.07 23.01
CA HIS A 515 15.90 -16.15 21.93
C HIS A 515 16.99 -15.10 21.78
N ASP A 516 17.05 -14.51 20.59
CA ASP A 516 17.94 -13.38 20.31
C ASP A 516 17.66 -12.19 21.26
N PRO A 517 18.68 -11.66 21.96
CA PRO A 517 18.50 -10.56 22.90
C PRO A 517 17.90 -9.30 22.27
N GLN A 518 18.25 -9.00 21.01
CA GLN A 518 17.71 -7.83 20.30
C GLN A 518 16.21 -7.99 20.06
N MET A 519 15.77 -9.18 19.64
CA MET A 519 14.35 -9.50 19.48
C MET A 519 13.56 -9.33 20.80
N VAL A 520 14.04 -9.89 21.91
CA VAL A 520 13.37 -9.78 23.23
C VAL A 520 13.32 -8.31 23.68
N ALA A 521 14.41 -7.56 23.51
CA ALA A 521 14.48 -6.15 23.87
C ALA A 521 13.49 -5.30 23.04
N MET A 522 13.46 -5.47 21.72
CA MET A 522 12.54 -4.74 20.86
C MET A 522 11.08 -5.08 21.16
N LEU A 523 10.78 -6.33 21.51
CA LEU A 523 9.44 -6.74 21.95
C LEU A 523 9.05 -6.09 23.28
N LEU A 524 9.95 -6.07 24.27
CA LEU A 524 9.70 -5.39 25.56
C LEU A 524 9.43 -3.90 25.35
N ILE A 525 10.17 -3.24 24.45
CA ILE A 525 9.93 -1.83 24.10
C ILE A 525 8.59 -1.68 23.39
N ALA A 526 8.30 -2.49 22.36
CA ALA A 526 7.05 -2.43 21.62
C ALA A 526 5.83 -2.58 22.54
N TYR A 527 5.81 -3.63 23.38
CA TYR A 527 4.73 -3.87 24.34
C TYR A 527 4.70 -2.83 25.47
N GLY A 528 5.87 -2.38 25.92
CA GLY A 528 6.00 -1.37 26.96
C GLY A 528 5.45 0.00 26.55
N TYR A 529 5.54 0.38 25.27
CA TYR A 529 4.99 1.65 24.80
C TYR A 529 3.56 1.52 24.23
N ALA A 530 3.13 0.31 23.84
CA ALA A 530 1.80 0.03 23.29
C ALA A 530 0.67 0.11 24.33
N LYS A 531 -0.53 0.48 23.85
CA LYS A 531 -1.76 0.60 24.64
C LYS A 531 -2.34 -0.78 25.01
N GLU A 532 -2.92 -0.89 26.21
CA GLU A 532 -3.76 -2.04 26.56
C GLU A 532 -5.24 -1.71 26.32
N PRO A 533 -6.05 -2.64 25.82
CA PRO A 533 -7.47 -2.41 25.52
C PRO A 533 -8.29 -1.87 26.71
N ARG A 534 -7.88 -2.19 27.95
CA ARG A 534 -8.56 -1.76 29.19
C ARG A 534 -8.14 -0.37 29.69
N GLU A 535 -7.15 0.26 29.07
CA GLU A 535 -6.75 1.61 29.42
C GLU A 535 -7.61 2.64 28.68
N ASP A 536 -8.79 2.97 29.22
CA ASP A 536 -9.56 4.15 28.80
C ASP A 536 -8.89 5.43 29.32
N VAL A 537 -7.69 5.71 28.82
CA VAL A 537 -7.07 7.01 28.99
C VAL A 537 -7.63 7.89 27.88
N GLN A 538 -8.34 8.96 28.25
CA GLN A 538 -8.78 9.99 27.30
C GLN A 538 -7.55 10.45 26.49
N GLU A 539 -7.54 10.15 25.20
CA GLU A 539 -6.53 10.68 24.28
C GLU A 539 -6.58 12.21 24.34
N PHE A 540 -5.44 12.89 24.18
CA PHE A 540 -5.43 14.35 24.06
C PHE A 540 -6.26 14.72 22.85
N VAL A 541 -7.50 15.17 23.06
CA VAL A 541 -8.32 15.75 21.99
C VAL A 541 -7.75 17.14 21.72
N GLU A 542 -7.30 17.40 20.49
CA GLU A 542 -6.99 18.76 20.07
C GLU A 542 -8.25 19.63 20.26
N THR A 543 -8.11 20.73 21.00
CA THR A 543 -8.84 21.94 20.61
C THR A 543 -8.32 22.33 19.22
N PRO A 544 -9.19 22.57 18.24
CA PRO A 544 -8.76 22.87 16.88
C PRO A 544 -8.00 24.19 16.86
N GLU A 545 -6.67 24.14 16.97
CA GLU A 545 -5.81 25.22 16.51
C GLU A 545 -5.77 25.14 14.98
N GLU A 546 -6.16 26.24 14.35
CA GLU A 546 -6.12 26.44 12.91
C GLU A 546 -4.72 26.10 12.39
N ASN A 547 -4.60 25.00 11.64
CA ASN A 547 -3.40 24.72 10.85
C ASN A 547 -3.16 25.88 9.86
N PRO A 548 -2.07 26.65 9.96
CA PRO A 548 -1.68 27.58 8.91
C PRO A 548 -0.86 26.79 7.87
N THR A 549 -1.51 25.85 7.18
CA THR A 549 -0.93 25.13 6.03
C THR A 549 -2.00 25.01 4.95
N ALA A 550 -2.46 26.17 4.49
CA ALA A 550 -3.29 26.35 3.29
C ALA A 550 -2.69 27.43 2.37
N LEU A 551 -1.37 27.61 2.41
CA LEU A 551 -0.68 28.50 1.48
C LEU A 551 0.24 27.68 0.59
N GLU A 552 -0.02 27.83 -0.72
CA GLU A 552 0.74 27.34 -1.88
C GLU A 552 0.38 25.94 -2.38
N GLU A 553 -0.91 25.69 -2.64
CA GLU A 553 -1.33 24.88 -3.78
C GLU A 553 -1.53 25.79 -5.00
N GLN A 554 -0.46 26.02 -5.77
CA GLN A 554 -0.58 26.41 -7.18
C GLN A 554 0.32 25.54 -8.06
N GLU A 555 -0.33 25.03 -9.11
CA GLU A 555 0.14 24.19 -10.24
C GLU A 555 0.31 22.69 -10.00
#